data_AF-A0A969B190-F1
#
_entry.id   AF-A0A969B190-F1
#
_cell.length_a   1.000
_cell.length_b   1.000
_cell.length_c   1.000
_cell.angle_alpha   90.00
_cell.angle_beta   90.00
_cell.angle_gamma   90.00
#
_symmetry.space_group_name_H-M   'P 1'
#
loop_
_entity.id
_entity.type
_entity.pdbx_description
1 polymer ?
#
loop_
_entity_poly.entity_id
_entity_poly.type
_entity_poly.pdbx_seq_one_letter_code
_entity_poly.pdbx_strand_id
1 'polypeptide(L)' 'MMSLGSDAATLTGLGLTLNGPLAHIARRMIYLYRMPTFDHQLRVGFNWLTKPLQDLLKEAA' A
#
# COMPACT_ATOMS: atom_id res chain seq x y z
N MET A 1 -17.53 -0.76 -1.94
CA MET A 1 -17.29 -1.73 -0.84
C MET A 1 -16.29 -1.13 0.12
N MET A 2 -16.68 -0.96 1.40
CA MET A 2 -15.77 -0.55 2.48
C MET A 2 -15.15 -1.81 3.08
N SER A 3 -13.83 -1.94 3.07
CA SER A 3 -13.14 -2.93 3.90
C SER A 3 -12.70 -2.24 5.20
N LEU A 4 -13.23 -2.71 6.33
CA LEU A 4 -12.97 -2.18 7.67
C LEU A 4 -11.64 -2.65 8.29
N GLY A 5 -10.78 -3.34 7.52
CA GLY A 5 -9.59 -4.01 8.05
C GLY A 5 -8.29 -3.25 7.77
N SER A 6 -7.41 -3.23 8.77
CA SER A 6 -6.02 -2.74 8.70
C SER A 6 -5.19 -3.36 7.57
N ASP A 7 -5.53 -4.59 7.15
CA ASP A 7 -4.72 -5.41 6.22
C ASP A 7 -5.50 -5.93 5.01
N ALA A 8 -6.82 -5.71 4.98
CA ALA A 8 -7.68 -6.21 3.92
C ALA A 8 -8.07 -5.06 3.01
N ALA A 9 -7.42 -4.95 1.85
CA ALA A 9 -7.87 -4.09 0.77
C ALA A 9 -8.75 -4.88 -0.20
N THR A 10 -9.74 -4.21 -0.78
CA THR A 10 -10.45 -4.69 -1.97
C THR A 10 -10.21 -3.70 -3.10
N LEU A 11 -9.80 -4.21 -4.27
CA LEU A 11 -9.63 -3.47 -5.50
C LEU A 11 -10.50 -4.14 -6.56
N THR A 12 -11.53 -3.43 -7.04
CA THR A 12 -12.41 -3.92 -8.10
C THR A 12 -12.19 -3.08 -9.36
N GLY A 13 -11.90 -3.72 -10.48
CA GLY A 13 -11.71 -3.06 -11.77
C GLY A 13 -11.63 -4.09 -12.91
N LEU A 14 -12.07 -3.70 -14.12
CA LEU A 14 -12.06 -4.58 -15.31
C LEU A 14 -12.82 -5.92 -15.13
N GLY A 15 -13.81 -5.97 -14.24
CA GLY A 15 -14.53 -7.21 -13.90
C GLY A 15 -13.78 -8.14 -12.92
N LEU A 16 -12.57 -7.77 -12.50
CA LEU A 16 -11.75 -8.50 -11.53
C LEU A 16 -11.87 -7.85 -10.15
N THR A 17 -11.96 -8.68 -9.11
CA THR A 17 -11.92 -8.24 -7.71
C THR A 17 -10.72 -8.86 -7.02
N LEU A 18 -9.72 -8.04 -6.73
CA LEU A 18 -8.58 -8.41 -5.90
C LEU A 18 -8.93 -8.12 -4.44
N ASN A 19 -8.70 -9.08 -3.56
CA ASN A 19 -8.90 -8.95 -2.12
C ASN A 19 -7.61 -9.22 -1.34
N GLY A 20 -7.53 -8.71 -0.12
CA GLY A 20 -6.45 -9.01 0.81
C GLY A 20 -5.14 -8.27 0.52
N PRO A 21 -3.98 -8.83 0.91
CA PRO A 21 -2.68 -8.15 0.82
C PRO A 21 -2.31 -7.73 -0.61
N LEU A 22 -2.64 -8.55 -1.61
CA LEU A 22 -2.36 -8.24 -3.02
C LEU A 22 -3.12 -7.00 -3.50
N ALA A 23 -4.37 -6.84 -3.08
CA ALA A 23 -5.15 -5.63 -3.37
C ALA A 23 -4.54 -4.39 -2.70
N HIS A 24 -3.92 -4.56 -1.53
CA HIS A 24 -3.28 -3.47 -0.80
C HIS A 24 -2.02 -3.00 -1.53
N ILE A 25 -1.22 -3.94 -2.03
CA ILE A 25 -0.03 -3.66 -2.83
C ILE A 25 -0.45 -3.00 -4.15
N ALA A 26 -1.42 -3.58 -4.87
CA ALA A 26 -1.91 -3.02 -6.13
C ALA A 26 -2.39 -1.56 -5.98
N ARG A 27 -3.12 -1.26 -4.91
CA ARG A 27 -3.56 0.11 -4.59
C ARG A 27 -2.38 1.06 -4.37
N ARG A 28 -1.37 0.64 -3.59
CA ARG A 28 -0.14 1.41 -3.38
C ARG A 28 0.58 1.68 -4.70
N MET A 29 0.71 0.68 -5.56
CA MET A 29 1.33 0.83 -6.89
C MET A 29 0.59 1.83 -7.77
N ILE A 30 -0.75 1.78 -7.80
CA ILE A 30 -1.59 2.75 -8.52
C ILE A 30 -1.37 4.17 -7.99
N TYR A 31 -1.27 4.34 -6.68
CA TYR A 31 -0.99 5.65 -6.09
C TYR A 31 0.39 6.18 -6.45
N LEU A 32 1.42 5.35 -6.42
CA LEU A 32 2.76 5.75 -6.89
C LEU A 32 2.70 6.19 -8.35
N TYR A 33 2.09 5.39 -9.22
CA TYR A 33 1.95 5.73 -10.64
C TYR A 33 1.24 7.08 -10.88
N ARG A 34 0.27 7.43 -10.03
CA ARG A 34 -0.46 8.71 -10.11
C ARG A 34 0.30 9.92 -9.54
N MET A 35 1.43 9.74 -8.86
CA MET A 35 2.15 10.87 -8.27
C MET A 35 2.87 11.69 -9.34
N PRO A 36 2.95 13.03 -9.16
CA PRO A 36 3.36 13.96 -10.21
C PRO A 36 4.86 13.93 -10.52
N THR A 37 5.71 13.54 -9.57
CA THR A 37 7.17 13.51 -9.79
C THR A 37 7.80 12.22 -9.29
N PHE A 38 8.89 11.83 -9.95
CA PHE A 38 9.64 10.61 -9.62
C PHE A 38 10.25 10.66 -8.22
N ASP A 39 10.77 11.81 -7.79
CA ASP A 39 11.30 11.98 -6.42
C ASP A 39 10.25 11.71 -5.34
N HIS A 40 9.00 12.15 -5.55
CA HIS A 40 7.92 11.89 -4.62
C HIS A 40 7.55 10.39 -4.61
N GLN A 41 7.50 9.76 -5.78
CA GLN A 41 7.26 8.32 -5.90
C GLN A 41 8.30 7.52 -5.13
N LEU A 42 9.58 7.83 -5.30
CA LEU A 42 10.65 7.13 -4.59
C LEU A 42 10.57 7.35 -3.08
N ARG A 43 10.39 8.59 -2.62
CA ARG A 43 10.29 8.91 -1.17
C ARG A 43 9.12 8.18 -0.51
N VAL A 44 7.94 8.23 -1.11
CA VAL A 44 6.75 7.58 -0.55
C VAL A 44 6.86 6.06 -0.63
N GLY A 45 7.37 5.52 -1.74
CA GLY A 45 7.60 4.08 -1.89
C GLY A 45 8.58 3.53 -0.84
N PHE A 46 9.68 4.26 -0.59
CA PHE A 46 10.67 3.88 0.42
C PHE A 46 10.11 3.95 1.84
N ASN A 47 9.31 4.98 2.15
CA ASN A 47 8.60 5.08 3.43
C ASN A 47 7.66 3.89 3.64
N TRP A 48 6.88 3.50 2.63
CA TRP A 48 5.99 2.34 2.75
C TRP A 48 6.72 1.01 2.94
N LEU A 49 7.94 0.87 2.41
CA LEU A 49 8.76 -0.33 2.59
C LEU A 49 9.41 -0.39 3.98
N THR A 50 9.84 0.77 4.50
CA THR A 50 10.56 0.86 5.78
C THR A 50 9.64 0.93 6.99
N LYS A 51 8.39 1.39 6.83
CA LYS A 51 7.44 1.54 7.93
C LYS A 51 7.13 0.25 8.69
N PRO A 52 6.84 -0.91 8.05
CA PRO A 52 6.64 -2.16 8.78
C PRO A 52 7.86 -2.56 9.61
N LEU A 53 9.07 -2.31 9.08
CA LEU A 53 10.31 -2.59 9.78
C LEU A 53 10.49 -1.68 11.00
N GLN A 54 10.15 -0.39 10.87
CA GLN A 54 10.15 0.56 11.99
C GLN A 54 9.13 0.20 13.06
N ASP A 55 7.94 -0.25 12.66
CA ASP A 55 6.87 -0.63 13.59
C ASP A 55 7.29 -1.88 14.38
N LEU A 56 7.90 -2.88 13.73
CA LEU A 56 8.49 -4.05 14.40
C LEU A 56 9.60 -3.68 15.39
N LEU A 57 10.49 -2.74 15.03
CA LEU A 57 11.56 -2.30 15.91
C LEU A 57 11.05 -1.54 17.13
N LYS A 58 9.95 -0.78 16.99
CA LYS A 58 9.32 -0.05 18.10
C LYS A 58 8.60 -0.99 19.07
N GLU A 59 7.99 -2.05 18.57
CA GLU A 59 7.35 -3.06 19.44
C GLU A 59 8.36 -3.93 20.19
N ALA A 60 9.60 -4.03 19.68
CA ALA A 60 10.66 -4.84 20.28
C ALA A 60 11.49 -4.11 21.35
N ALA A 61 11.31 -2.79 21.55
CA ALA A 61 12.06 -1.94 22.47
C ALA A 61 11.22 -1.56 23.71
#